data_AF-A0A8T1VJ55-F1
#
_entry.id   AF-A0A8T1VJ55-F1
#
_cell.length_a   1.000
_cell.length_b   1.000
_cell.length_c   1.000
_cell.angle_alpha   90.00
_cell.angle_beta   90.00
_cell.angle_gamma   90.00
#
_symmetry.space_group_name_H-M   'P 1'
#
loop_
_entity.id
_entity.type
_entity.pdbx_description
1 polymer ?
#
loop_
_entity_poly.entity_id
_entity_poly.type
_entity_poly.pdbx_seq_one_letter_code
_entity_poly.pdbx_strand_id
1 'polypeptide(L)'
;MAKVQERLAVLSMNIFCRPEGIHSGQWFKTGDHKDLRVALLLRKMAKFDVVVLQEMFEAGPRHKRFVRDAYAMGFRYHCGSVWPRLLDSRLIDGGLLVLSRYPIVERDQLAYAQGSGSDGMCAKGVLYARIQLSPDLSDSLHVFTTHTQAGDNQKEYAIRLAQLQEMHRFIARTIRDDPGVPVLITGDFNLDSRHDLVHDAQSGLAISTRCRESKVYVQIVADFERVVRDARLNLAREMGKTIDADSSKADPLIIDLMKRCDTTKLGDEIHPITNGDGHSSLVHKMDPLSLEKDGKCIDYMFFFPGVNEQAPPASATPSATTSTDSTNGDEEGDEDHESVVTPRFRLTLVEKGTTVDHCTVKELTEDSESEDYSDEGDQTQQHLRRREPQLPITHLSDHYGLQAQFVLETTGVEHPDGRPVGRNESLASVLQLYFPQHAFAQQPRRLWKWKLAFALLAIVAAAGGAALVLARTVLNVVLLK
;
A
#
# COMPACT_ATOMS: atom_id res chain seq x y z
N MET A 1 -14.43 -14.45 27.36
CA MET A 1 -14.38 -13.07 26.81
C MET A 1 -15.08 -13.05 25.46
N ALA A 2 -15.73 -11.96 25.08
CA ALA A 2 -16.39 -11.87 23.77
C ALA A 2 -15.35 -11.83 22.64
N LYS A 3 -15.59 -12.58 21.56
CA LYS A 3 -14.79 -12.55 20.33
C LYS A 3 -15.25 -11.37 19.49
N VAL A 4 -14.33 -10.52 19.06
CA VAL A 4 -14.58 -9.44 18.10
C VAL A 4 -14.04 -9.89 16.75
N GLN A 5 -14.87 -9.80 15.73
CA GLN A 5 -14.50 -10.15 14.36
C GLN A 5 -14.84 -8.99 13.45
N GLU A 6 -13.82 -8.41 12.83
CA GLU A 6 -13.97 -7.28 11.90
C GLU A 6 -13.25 -7.54 10.58
N ARG A 7 -13.63 -6.76 9.57
CA ARG A 7 -12.93 -6.74 8.29
C ARG A 7 -11.80 -5.73 8.37
N LEU A 8 -10.61 -6.12 7.93
CA LEU A 8 -9.50 -5.21 7.64
C LEU A 8 -9.27 -5.22 6.12
N ALA A 9 -9.50 -4.09 5.46
CA ALA A 9 -9.24 -3.94 4.02
C ALA A 9 -8.08 -2.97 3.75
N VAL A 10 -7.16 -3.40 2.90
CA VAL A 10 -5.96 -2.66 2.52
C VAL A 10 -6.01 -2.34 1.03
N LEU A 11 -5.75 -1.09 0.67
CA LEU A 11 -5.57 -0.62 -0.71
C LEU A 11 -4.10 -0.24 -0.92
N SER A 12 -3.47 -0.70 -2.01
CA SER A 12 -2.18 -0.20 -2.48
C SER A 12 -2.31 0.32 -3.91
N MET A 13 -1.82 1.54 -4.18
CA MET A 13 -2.03 2.17 -5.49
C MET A 13 -0.98 3.24 -5.81
N ASN A 14 -0.36 3.13 -6.99
CA ASN A 14 0.35 4.25 -7.61
C ASN A 14 -0.69 5.20 -8.23
N ILE A 15 -0.81 6.40 -7.66
CA ILE A 15 -1.88 7.35 -8.02
C ILE A 15 -1.43 8.37 -9.09
N PHE A 16 -0.17 8.32 -9.52
CA PHE A 16 0.44 9.21 -10.52
C PHE A 16 0.19 10.71 -10.26
N CYS A 17 0.32 11.16 -9.01
CA CYS A 17 0.11 12.56 -8.61
C CYS A 17 1.44 13.27 -8.42
N ARG A 18 2.14 13.49 -9.54
CA ARG A 18 3.40 14.24 -9.59
C ARG A 18 3.27 15.64 -8.95
N PRO A 19 4.38 16.29 -8.56
CA PRO A 19 4.36 17.65 -8.00
C PRO A 19 3.65 18.67 -8.89
N GLU A 20 3.06 19.72 -8.31
CA GLU A 20 2.42 20.80 -9.06
C GLU A 20 3.38 21.43 -10.08
N GLY A 21 2.86 21.76 -11.26
CA GLY A 21 3.64 22.30 -12.38
C GLY A 21 4.38 21.25 -13.22
N ILE A 22 4.56 20.02 -12.74
CA ILE A 22 5.10 18.90 -13.53
C ILE A 22 3.95 18.16 -14.20
N HIS A 23 3.92 18.01 -15.52
CA HIS A 23 2.89 17.19 -16.18
C HIS A 23 3.38 16.66 -17.53
N SER A 24 2.64 15.69 -18.07
CA SER A 24 2.84 15.18 -19.43
C SER A 24 2.11 16.12 -20.39
N GLY A 25 2.73 16.47 -21.52
CA GLY A 25 2.08 17.27 -22.56
C GLY A 25 2.34 18.78 -22.49
N GLN A 26 1.56 19.53 -23.28
CA GLN A 26 1.70 20.99 -23.41
C GLN A 26 0.97 21.69 -22.25
N TRP A 27 1.61 22.70 -21.65
CA TRP A 27 1.23 23.48 -20.44
C TRP A 27 -0.25 23.92 -20.32
N PHE A 28 -1.03 23.84 -21.40
CA PHE A 28 -2.41 24.35 -21.49
C PHE A 28 -3.41 23.42 -22.18
N LYS A 29 -3.07 22.18 -22.58
CA LYS A 29 -3.98 21.31 -23.35
C LYS A 29 -4.27 19.95 -22.73
N THR A 30 -3.31 19.35 -22.05
CA THR A 30 -3.43 18.01 -21.45
C THR A 30 -2.60 18.01 -20.18
N GLY A 31 -3.23 17.96 -19.01
CA GLY A 31 -2.54 17.72 -17.75
C GLY A 31 -2.65 16.24 -17.35
N ASP A 32 -1.96 15.82 -16.28
CA ASP A 32 -2.04 14.44 -15.75
C ASP A 32 -3.38 14.12 -15.05
N HIS A 33 -4.37 15.01 -15.14
CA HIS A 33 -5.66 14.90 -14.46
C HIS A 33 -5.60 14.74 -12.93
N LYS A 34 -4.54 15.24 -12.29
CA LYS A 34 -4.22 15.00 -10.86
C LYS A 34 -5.38 15.29 -9.90
N ASP A 35 -6.09 16.38 -10.10
CA ASP A 35 -7.21 16.75 -9.21
C ASP A 35 -8.38 15.77 -9.34
N LEU A 36 -8.67 15.32 -10.56
CA LEU A 36 -9.66 14.26 -10.80
C LEU A 36 -9.18 12.93 -10.20
N ARG A 37 -7.91 12.54 -10.39
CA ARG A 37 -7.32 11.33 -9.77
C ARG A 37 -7.49 11.33 -8.26
N VAL A 38 -7.18 12.46 -7.61
CA VAL A 38 -7.36 12.62 -6.15
C VAL A 38 -8.82 12.55 -5.73
N ALA A 39 -9.75 13.16 -6.48
CA ALA A 39 -11.18 13.08 -6.17
C ALA A 39 -11.72 11.65 -6.26
N LEU A 40 -11.29 10.89 -7.28
CA LEU A 40 -11.66 9.47 -7.44
C LEU A 40 -11.05 8.60 -6.35
N LEU A 41 -9.79 8.85 -5.99
CA LEU A 41 -9.12 8.16 -4.91
C LEU A 41 -9.84 8.37 -3.57
N LEU A 42 -10.28 9.59 -3.25
CA LEU A 42 -11.06 9.88 -2.04
C LEU A 42 -12.33 9.03 -1.97
N ARG A 43 -13.06 8.87 -3.09
CA ARG A 43 -14.26 8.01 -3.13
C ARG A 43 -13.89 6.54 -2.94
N LYS A 44 -12.87 6.06 -3.64
CA LYS A 44 -12.42 4.66 -3.56
C LYS A 44 -11.97 4.29 -2.15
N MET A 45 -11.15 5.13 -1.51
CA MET A 45 -10.59 4.83 -0.19
C MET A 45 -11.62 4.70 0.92
N ALA A 46 -12.85 5.22 0.74
CA ALA A 46 -13.92 5.08 1.72
C ALA A 46 -14.19 3.61 2.09
N LYS A 47 -13.98 2.69 1.14
CA LYS A 47 -14.18 1.24 1.30
C LYS A 47 -13.05 0.53 2.05
N PHE A 48 -11.98 1.23 2.40
CA PHE A 48 -10.75 0.65 2.95
C PHE A 48 -10.41 1.20 4.35
N ASP A 49 -9.56 0.46 5.04
CA ASP A 49 -9.13 0.74 6.42
C ASP A 49 -7.67 1.19 6.47
N VAL A 50 -6.85 0.68 5.55
CA VAL A 50 -5.46 1.09 5.32
C VAL A 50 -5.28 1.39 3.84
N VAL A 51 -4.66 2.53 3.53
CA VAL A 51 -4.43 2.97 2.15
C VAL A 51 -2.96 3.32 1.99
N VAL A 52 -2.31 2.69 1.02
CA VAL A 52 -0.89 2.74 0.76
C VAL A 52 -0.69 3.30 -0.65
N LEU A 53 -0.06 4.46 -0.76
CA LEU A 53 0.00 5.21 -2.00
C LEU A 53 1.44 5.40 -2.47
N GLN A 54 1.65 5.27 -3.77
CA GLN A 54 2.86 5.68 -4.47
C GLN A 54 2.57 6.86 -5.40
N GLU A 55 3.60 7.67 -5.68
CA GLU A 55 3.51 8.94 -6.42
C GLU A 55 2.54 9.99 -5.83
N MET A 56 2.24 9.92 -4.53
CA MET A 56 1.55 10.98 -3.79
C MET A 56 2.57 11.93 -3.16
N PHE A 57 3.21 12.76 -3.99
CA PHE A 57 4.27 13.68 -3.55
C PHE A 57 3.73 14.75 -2.59
N GLU A 58 4.49 15.07 -1.54
CA GLU A 58 4.08 16.06 -0.54
C GLU A 58 4.34 17.51 -1.01
N ALA A 59 5.18 17.69 -2.03
CA ALA A 59 5.41 18.99 -2.63
C ALA A 59 4.08 19.63 -3.09
N GLY A 60 3.73 20.79 -2.52
CA GLY A 60 2.60 21.64 -2.90
C GLY A 60 1.30 21.47 -2.09
N PRO A 61 0.23 22.23 -2.44
CA PRO A 61 -1.00 22.27 -1.65
C PRO A 61 -1.89 21.03 -1.77
N ARG A 62 -1.79 20.24 -2.85
CA ARG A 62 -2.71 19.13 -3.10
C ARG A 62 -2.60 18.04 -2.04
N HIS A 63 -1.39 17.66 -1.66
CA HIS A 63 -1.16 16.66 -0.62
C HIS A 63 -1.79 17.06 0.72
N LYS A 64 -1.60 18.32 1.16
CA LYS A 64 -2.18 18.80 2.41
C LYS A 64 -3.71 18.78 2.40
N ARG A 65 -4.33 19.15 1.28
CA ARG A 65 -5.80 19.07 1.11
C ARG A 65 -6.26 17.63 1.16
N PHE A 66 -5.59 16.74 0.44
CA PHE A 66 -5.89 15.32 0.42
C PHE A 66 -5.81 14.68 1.81
N VAL A 67 -4.72 14.89 2.56
CA VAL A 67 -4.58 14.36 3.93
C VAL A 67 -5.66 14.90 4.86
N ARG A 68 -6.02 16.19 4.74
CA ARG A 68 -7.12 16.78 5.52
C ARG A 68 -8.46 16.11 5.19
N ASP A 69 -8.73 15.87 3.92
CA ASP A 69 -9.99 15.28 3.48
C ASP A 69 -10.06 13.80 3.88
N ALA A 70 -8.96 13.05 3.75
CA ALA A 70 -8.85 11.68 4.28
C ALA A 70 -9.03 11.62 5.80
N TYR A 71 -8.48 12.60 6.53
CA TYR A 71 -8.67 12.73 7.97
C TYR A 71 -10.15 12.92 8.34
N ALA A 72 -10.90 13.74 7.58
CA ALA A 72 -12.33 13.91 7.75
C ALA A 72 -13.11 12.61 7.52
N MET A 73 -12.61 11.72 6.65
CA MET A 73 -13.19 10.39 6.41
C MET A 73 -12.85 9.34 7.48
N GLY A 74 -12.02 9.67 8.49
CA GLY A 74 -11.64 8.78 9.58
C GLY A 74 -10.26 8.13 9.44
N PHE A 75 -9.47 8.47 8.41
CA PHE A 75 -8.05 8.11 8.35
C PHE A 75 -7.23 9.00 9.27
N ARG A 76 -7.28 8.67 10.55
CA ARG A 76 -6.75 9.49 11.64
C ARG A 76 -5.24 9.38 11.82
N TYR A 77 -4.61 8.37 11.21
CA TYR A 77 -3.16 8.15 11.26
C TYR A 77 -2.59 8.16 9.86
N HIS A 78 -1.42 8.78 9.71
CA HIS A 78 -0.68 8.75 8.47
C HIS A 78 0.83 8.82 8.69
N CYS A 79 1.60 8.29 7.74
CA CYS A 79 3.02 8.56 7.60
C CYS A 79 3.38 8.72 6.12
N GLY A 80 4.21 9.71 5.81
CA GLY A 80 4.68 10.01 4.46
C GLY A 80 6.19 9.87 4.32
N SER A 81 6.66 9.93 3.07
CA SER A 81 8.05 9.76 2.65
C SER A 81 9.08 10.69 3.31
N VAL A 82 10.35 10.28 3.18
CA VAL A 82 11.51 11.07 3.56
C VAL A 82 11.57 12.34 2.72
N TRP A 83 11.64 13.49 3.37
CA TRP A 83 12.16 14.68 2.72
C TRP A 83 13.69 14.67 2.71
N PRO A 84 14.33 14.93 1.56
CA PRO A 84 15.79 15.03 1.48
C PRO A 84 16.35 16.01 2.51
N ARG A 85 17.50 15.66 3.11
CA ARG A 85 18.24 16.58 3.98
C ARG A 85 18.76 17.76 3.17
N LEU A 86 19.14 18.87 3.83
CA LEU A 86 19.64 20.08 3.17
C LEU A 86 20.77 19.80 2.16
N LEU A 87 21.72 18.94 2.51
CA LEU A 87 22.90 18.59 1.69
C LEU A 87 22.70 17.36 0.79
N ASP A 88 21.50 16.80 0.74
CA ASP A 88 21.18 15.66 -0.12
C ASP A 88 21.14 16.10 -1.60
N SER A 89 21.44 15.24 -2.56
CA SER A 89 21.32 15.58 -3.99
C SER A 89 19.86 15.62 -4.46
N ARG A 90 18.96 14.93 -3.74
CA ARG A 90 17.53 14.82 -4.07
C ARG A 90 16.77 16.09 -3.68
N LEU A 91 15.78 16.49 -4.46
CA LEU A 91 15.04 17.74 -4.28
C LEU A 91 13.69 17.57 -3.57
N ILE A 92 12.98 16.48 -3.88
CA ILE A 92 11.63 16.22 -3.38
C ILE A 92 11.54 14.86 -2.67
N ASP A 93 10.44 14.64 -1.97
CA ASP A 93 10.15 13.38 -1.31
C ASP A 93 9.95 12.21 -2.30
N GLY A 94 9.81 10.99 -1.77
CA GLY A 94 9.65 9.77 -2.56
C GLY A 94 8.24 9.52 -3.10
N GLY A 95 7.24 10.32 -2.71
CA GLY A 95 5.85 10.14 -3.12
C GLY A 95 5.13 8.96 -2.47
N LEU A 96 5.64 8.42 -1.37
CA LEU A 96 4.97 7.36 -0.58
C LEU A 96 4.15 7.96 0.56
N LEU A 97 2.95 7.44 0.75
CA LEU A 97 2.04 7.80 1.84
C LEU A 97 1.26 6.58 2.32
N VAL A 98 1.23 6.34 3.63
CA VAL A 98 0.32 5.39 4.28
C VAL A 98 -0.71 6.17 5.09
N LEU A 99 -1.98 5.89 4.88
CA LEU A 99 -3.13 6.36 5.65
C LEU A 99 -3.78 5.16 6.35
N SER A 100 -4.21 5.33 7.59
CA SER A 100 -4.85 4.24 8.35
C SER A 100 -5.94 4.77 9.29
N ARG A 101 -7.05 4.01 9.36
CA ARG A 101 -8.08 4.14 10.40
C ARG A 101 -7.60 3.57 11.73
N TYR A 102 -6.74 2.54 11.65
CA TYR A 102 -6.09 1.90 12.78
C TYR A 102 -4.81 2.65 13.19
N PRO A 103 -4.41 2.63 14.47
CA PRO A 103 -3.23 3.37 14.92
C PRO A 103 -1.93 2.96 14.23
N ILE A 104 -1.14 3.94 13.79
CA ILE A 104 0.24 3.73 13.34
C ILE A 104 1.17 4.02 14.51
N VAL A 105 1.59 2.97 15.21
CA VAL A 105 2.36 3.07 16.46
C VAL A 105 3.86 3.19 16.26
N GLU A 106 4.36 2.71 15.12
CA GLU A 106 5.75 2.81 14.72
C GLU A 106 5.83 3.18 13.23
N ARG A 107 6.90 3.89 12.85
CA ARG A 107 7.22 4.20 11.46
C ARG A 107 8.72 4.32 11.30
N ASP A 108 9.21 3.90 10.15
CA ASP A 108 10.57 4.13 9.70
C ASP A 108 10.58 4.26 8.19
N GLN A 109 11.69 4.68 7.63
CA GLN A 109 11.81 4.96 6.22
C GLN A 109 13.26 4.84 5.76
N LEU A 110 13.44 4.45 4.50
CA LEU A 110 14.74 4.35 3.84
C LEU A 110 14.62 5.07 2.50
N ALA A 111 15.46 6.07 2.24
CA ALA A 111 15.59 6.66 0.92
C ALA A 111 16.77 6.00 0.19
N TYR A 112 16.53 5.38 -0.96
CA TYR A 112 17.53 4.62 -1.71
C TYR A 112 18.76 5.44 -2.08
N ALA A 113 19.94 4.81 -2.09
CA ALA A 113 21.19 5.51 -2.36
C ALA A 113 21.33 5.95 -3.83
N GLN A 114 20.72 5.21 -4.76
CA GLN A 114 20.87 5.42 -6.20
C GLN A 114 19.52 5.69 -6.89
N GLY A 115 19.57 6.51 -7.92
CA GLY A 115 18.46 6.83 -8.83
C GLY A 115 18.99 7.50 -10.10
N SER A 116 18.23 7.46 -11.19
CA SER A 116 18.57 8.11 -12.47
C SER A 116 17.43 8.96 -13.02
N GLY A 117 17.75 9.93 -13.87
CA GLY A 117 16.76 10.81 -14.49
C GLY A 117 15.96 11.59 -13.45
N SER A 118 14.64 11.71 -13.67
CA SER A 118 13.72 12.35 -12.71
C SER A 118 13.69 11.62 -11.37
N ASP A 119 13.80 10.29 -11.37
CA ASP A 119 13.77 9.48 -10.16
C ASP A 119 14.99 9.76 -9.26
N GLY A 120 16.15 10.08 -9.86
CA GLY A 120 17.34 10.52 -9.13
C GLY A 120 17.19 11.88 -8.42
N MET A 121 16.15 12.66 -8.76
CA MET A 121 15.82 13.92 -8.08
C MET A 121 14.83 13.71 -6.92
N CYS A 122 14.27 12.50 -6.77
CA CYS A 122 13.28 12.15 -5.76
C CYS A 122 13.90 11.26 -4.69
N ALA A 123 13.45 11.37 -3.44
CA ALA A 123 13.79 10.43 -2.37
C ALA A 123 12.98 9.14 -2.44
N LYS A 124 13.01 8.47 -3.61
CA LYS A 124 12.47 7.11 -3.77
C LYS A 124 13.07 6.17 -2.74
N GLY A 125 12.29 5.22 -2.25
CA GLY A 125 12.63 4.52 -1.03
C GLY A 125 11.59 3.51 -0.58
N VAL A 126 11.72 3.12 0.69
CA VAL A 126 10.78 2.27 1.42
C VAL A 126 10.20 3.08 2.58
N LEU A 127 8.89 3.00 2.78
CA LEU A 127 8.17 3.53 3.93
C LEU A 127 7.60 2.36 4.73
N TYR A 128 7.83 2.37 6.04
CA TYR A 128 7.33 1.38 6.99
C TYR A 128 6.33 2.01 7.94
N ALA A 129 5.25 1.27 8.21
CA ALA A 129 4.26 1.56 9.23
C ALA A 129 3.92 0.29 10.01
N ARG A 130 3.95 0.36 11.35
CA ARG A 130 3.38 -0.67 12.22
C ARG A 130 1.94 -0.30 12.55
N ILE A 131 1.00 -1.08 12.06
CA ILE A 131 -0.44 -0.84 12.25
C ILE A 131 -0.93 -1.69 13.41
N GLN A 132 -1.41 -1.05 14.46
CA GLN A 132 -1.88 -1.70 15.68
C GLN A 132 -3.31 -2.18 15.53
N LEU A 133 -3.56 -3.47 15.81
CA LEU A 133 -4.84 -4.13 15.57
C LEU A 133 -5.52 -4.66 16.84
N SER A 134 -4.84 -4.57 17.99
CA SER A 134 -5.42 -4.78 19.33
C SER A 134 -4.75 -3.83 20.35
N PRO A 135 -5.19 -3.77 21.62
CA PRO A 135 -4.46 -3.03 22.66
C PRO A 135 -3.05 -3.59 22.97
N ASP A 136 -2.78 -4.85 22.64
CA ASP A 136 -1.48 -5.51 22.83
C ASP A 136 -0.54 -5.20 21.66
N LEU A 137 0.62 -4.60 21.92
CA LEU A 137 1.57 -4.16 20.89
C LEU A 137 2.13 -5.30 20.00
N SER A 138 1.99 -6.56 20.43
CA SER A 138 2.35 -7.72 19.61
C SER A 138 1.32 -8.04 18.52
N ASP A 139 0.07 -7.59 18.68
CA ASP A 139 -1.05 -7.82 17.76
C ASP A 139 -1.14 -6.70 16.72
N SER A 140 -0.19 -6.69 15.80
CA SER A 140 -0.05 -5.64 14.80
C SER A 140 0.22 -6.21 13.40
N LEU A 141 0.26 -5.33 12.41
CA LEU A 141 0.65 -5.64 11.04
C LEU A 141 1.82 -4.74 10.63
N HIS A 142 2.92 -5.35 10.24
CA HIS A 142 4.03 -4.66 9.59
C HIS A 142 3.64 -4.33 8.15
N VAL A 143 3.57 -3.05 7.77
CA VAL A 143 3.26 -2.62 6.40
C VAL A 143 4.46 -1.88 5.80
N PHE A 144 4.98 -2.41 4.70
CA PHE A 144 6.04 -1.80 3.91
C PHE A 144 5.50 -1.37 2.56
N THR A 145 5.89 -0.18 2.13
CA THR A 145 5.67 0.26 0.76
C THR A 145 6.88 0.84 0.08
N THR A 146 7.00 0.62 -1.22
CA THR A 146 8.11 1.10 -2.04
C THR A 146 7.64 1.65 -3.37
N HIS A 147 8.48 2.51 -3.94
CA HIS A 147 8.45 2.86 -5.34
C HIS A 147 9.90 2.87 -5.85
N THR A 148 10.29 1.87 -6.63
CA THR A 148 11.67 1.71 -7.12
C THR A 148 11.89 2.51 -8.43
N GLN A 149 13.13 2.48 -8.95
CA GLN A 149 13.55 3.14 -10.19
C GLN A 149 12.73 2.67 -11.39
N ALA A 150 12.13 3.61 -12.11
CA ALA A 150 11.43 3.35 -13.37
C ALA A 150 12.42 3.23 -14.56
N GLY A 151 11.95 2.62 -15.65
CA GLY A 151 12.70 2.45 -16.89
C GLY A 151 13.42 1.10 -16.99
N ASP A 152 13.57 0.59 -18.22
CA ASP A 152 14.01 -0.79 -18.45
C ASP A 152 15.45 -0.92 -18.93
N ASN A 153 16.13 0.17 -19.29
CA ASN A 153 17.52 0.10 -19.77
C ASN A 153 18.47 -0.44 -18.70
N GLN A 154 19.63 -0.93 -19.14
CA GLN A 154 20.61 -1.62 -18.28
C GLN A 154 20.98 -0.83 -17.01
N LYS A 155 21.08 0.50 -17.12
CA LYS A 155 21.42 1.39 -16.01
C LYS A 155 20.31 1.42 -14.96
N GLU A 156 19.08 1.69 -15.37
CA GLU A 156 17.90 1.73 -14.50
C GLU A 156 17.66 0.37 -13.84
N TYR A 157 17.82 -0.71 -14.60
CA TYR A 157 17.71 -2.08 -14.08
C TYR A 157 18.75 -2.39 -12.99
N ALA A 158 20.02 -2.00 -13.19
CA ALA A 158 21.08 -2.17 -12.20
C ALA A 158 20.85 -1.34 -10.93
N ILE A 159 20.36 -0.10 -11.08
CA ILE A 159 19.94 0.74 -9.95
C ILE A 159 18.85 0.04 -9.15
N ARG A 160 17.83 -0.48 -9.84
CA ARG A 160 16.71 -1.17 -9.20
C ARG A 160 17.16 -2.38 -8.39
N LEU A 161 18.09 -3.18 -8.91
CA LEU A 161 18.66 -4.30 -8.16
C LEU A 161 19.35 -3.84 -6.86
N ALA A 162 20.11 -2.75 -6.89
CA ALA A 162 20.72 -2.17 -5.69
C ALA A 162 19.67 -1.69 -4.68
N GLN A 163 18.60 -1.06 -5.16
CA GLN A 163 17.47 -0.62 -4.34
C GLN A 163 16.77 -1.79 -3.64
N LEU A 164 16.55 -2.91 -4.35
CA LEU A 164 15.99 -4.13 -3.75
C LEU A 164 16.87 -4.66 -2.62
N GLN A 165 18.19 -4.68 -2.80
CA GLN A 165 19.11 -5.10 -1.74
C GLN A 165 19.06 -4.19 -0.51
N GLU A 166 18.93 -2.87 -0.71
CA GLU A 166 18.74 -1.93 0.39
C GLU A 166 17.40 -2.17 1.11
N MET A 167 16.33 -2.44 0.36
CA MET A 167 15.02 -2.79 0.91
C MET A 167 15.04 -4.10 1.70
N HIS A 168 15.71 -5.14 1.21
CA HIS A 168 15.86 -6.41 1.93
C HIS A 168 16.52 -6.19 3.30
N ARG A 169 17.61 -5.41 3.34
CA ARG A 169 18.28 -5.04 4.59
C ARG A 169 17.39 -4.20 5.50
N PHE A 170 16.59 -3.30 4.93
CA PHE A 170 15.63 -2.48 5.67
C PHE A 170 14.51 -3.31 6.31
N ILE A 171 13.94 -4.26 5.58
CA ILE A 171 12.90 -5.14 6.14
C ILE A 171 13.50 -6.02 7.22
N ALA A 172 14.64 -6.67 6.95
CA ALA A 172 15.33 -7.53 7.91
C ALA A 172 15.62 -6.83 9.24
N ARG A 173 16.09 -5.56 9.20
CA ARG A 173 16.36 -4.80 10.43
C ARG A 173 15.09 -4.37 11.16
N THR A 174 14.00 -4.13 10.44
CA THR A 174 12.75 -3.59 10.99
C THR A 174 11.96 -4.67 11.72
N ILE A 175 11.89 -5.89 11.14
CA ILE A 175 11.14 -7.00 11.73
C ILE A 175 12.00 -7.87 12.67
N ARG A 176 13.25 -7.48 12.95
CA ARG A 176 14.23 -8.33 13.65
C ARG A 176 13.74 -8.76 15.03
N ASP A 177 13.14 -7.83 15.75
CA ASP A 177 12.81 -8.03 17.17
C ASP A 177 11.44 -8.73 17.34
N ASP A 178 10.65 -8.85 16.26
CA ASP A 178 9.34 -9.51 16.26
C ASP A 178 8.93 -10.15 14.90
N PRO A 179 9.77 -11.01 14.31
CA PRO A 179 9.57 -11.60 12.97
C PRO A 179 8.37 -12.57 12.89
N GLY A 180 7.71 -12.83 14.01
CA GLY A 180 6.48 -13.62 14.11
C GLY A 180 5.21 -12.82 13.82
N VAL A 181 5.27 -11.49 13.84
CA VAL A 181 4.17 -10.57 13.48
C VAL A 181 3.91 -10.64 11.96
N PRO A 182 2.65 -10.60 11.49
CA PRO A 182 2.37 -10.62 10.06
C PRO A 182 2.98 -9.43 9.33
N VAL A 183 3.41 -9.66 8.08
CA VAL A 183 4.08 -8.65 7.24
C VAL A 183 3.36 -8.51 5.91
N LEU A 184 3.07 -7.28 5.52
CA LEU A 184 2.56 -6.89 4.20
C LEU A 184 3.60 -6.01 3.50
N ILE A 185 4.07 -6.43 2.33
CA ILE A 185 4.99 -5.67 1.48
C ILE A 185 4.28 -5.34 0.18
N THR A 186 4.10 -4.06 -0.15
CA THR A 186 3.33 -3.68 -1.34
C THR A 186 3.78 -2.38 -2.00
N GLY A 187 3.56 -2.25 -3.30
CA GLY A 187 3.79 -0.99 -4.00
C GLY A 187 4.21 -1.20 -5.44
N ASP A 188 4.83 -0.18 -6.00
CA ASP A 188 5.31 -0.15 -7.39
C ASP A 188 6.79 -0.54 -7.42
N PHE A 189 7.05 -1.77 -7.84
CA PHE A 189 8.41 -2.29 -7.90
C PHE A 189 9.06 -2.03 -9.25
N ASN A 190 8.33 -1.47 -10.24
CA ASN A 190 8.75 -1.33 -11.63
C ASN A 190 9.31 -2.63 -12.28
N LEU A 191 9.20 -3.78 -11.63
CA LEU A 191 9.74 -5.07 -12.07
C LEU A 191 8.64 -5.88 -12.71
N ASP A 192 8.79 -6.25 -13.96
CA ASP A 192 7.74 -6.96 -14.68
C ASP A 192 7.80 -8.46 -14.38
N SER A 193 6.70 -9.06 -13.90
CA SER A 193 6.59 -10.52 -13.78
C SER A 193 6.13 -11.21 -15.07
N ARG A 194 5.61 -10.46 -16.04
CA ARG A 194 5.03 -10.98 -17.28
C ARG A 194 6.05 -11.03 -18.43
N HIS A 195 7.20 -10.39 -18.26
CA HIS A 195 8.24 -10.33 -19.29
C HIS A 195 9.65 -10.46 -18.70
N ASP A 196 10.48 -11.26 -19.35
CA ASP A 196 11.91 -11.30 -19.11
C ASP A 196 12.58 -10.14 -19.87
N LEU A 197 13.46 -9.42 -19.17
CA LEU A 197 14.25 -8.32 -19.74
C LEU A 197 15.67 -8.80 -20.01
N VAL A 198 16.11 -8.67 -21.26
CA VAL A 198 17.50 -8.88 -21.68
C VAL A 198 18.02 -7.59 -22.26
N HIS A 199 19.22 -7.18 -21.89
CA HIS A 199 19.83 -5.95 -22.40
C HIS A 199 20.81 -6.26 -23.52
N ASP A 200 20.73 -5.48 -24.59
CA ASP A 200 21.74 -5.52 -25.64
C ASP A 200 23.10 -5.05 -25.09
N ALA A 201 24.14 -5.86 -25.31
CA ALA A 201 25.46 -5.66 -24.68
C ALA A 201 26.17 -4.37 -25.15
N GLN A 202 25.83 -3.84 -26.33
CA GLN A 202 26.48 -2.66 -26.90
C GLN A 202 25.70 -1.38 -26.61
N SER A 203 24.38 -1.40 -26.81
CA SER A 203 23.51 -0.23 -26.68
C SER A 203 22.89 -0.07 -25.29
N GLY A 204 22.83 -1.14 -24.49
CA GLY A 204 22.16 -1.15 -23.19
C GLY A 204 20.63 -1.07 -23.26
N LEU A 205 20.06 -1.14 -24.46
CA LEU A 205 18.63 -1.15 -24.70
C LEU A 205 18.01 -2.47 -24.24
N ALA A 206 16.81 -2.36 -23.66
CA ALA A 206 16.06 -3.52 -23.20
C ALA A 206 15.30 -4.20 -24.33
N ILE A 207 15.39 -5.52 -24.37
CA ILE A 207 14.58 -6.43 -25.15
C ILE A 207 13.68 -7.15 -24.15
N SER A 208 12.38 -6.83 -24.19
CA SER A 208 11.36 -7.45 -23.34
C SER A 208 10.74 -8.63 -24.07
N THR A 209 10.74 -9.81 -23.44
CA THR A 209 10.14 -11.03 -23.99
C THR A 209 9.10 -11.57 -23.04
N ARG A 210 7.85 -11.73 -23.50
CA ARG A 210 6.77 -12.29 -22.68
C ARG A 210 7.16 -13.68 -22.16
N CYS A 211 6.90 -13.90 -20.88
CA CYS A 211 7.16 -15.17 -20.19
C CYS A 211 6.01 -15.49 -19.24
N ARG A 212 5.94 -16.75 -18.81
CA ARG A 212 4.92 -17.17 -17.82
C ARG A 212 5.14 -16.50 -16.47
N GLU A 213 6.41 -16.33 -16.10
CA GLU A 213 6.85 -15.72 -14.86
C GLU A 213 8.32 -15.31 -15.05
N SER A 214 8.64 -14.04 -14.81
CA SER A 214 9.99 -13.52 -15.09
C SER A 214 10.99 -13.98 -14.04
N LYS A 215 12.25 -14.14 -14.45
CA LYS A 215 13.33 -14.57 -13.54
C LYS A 215 13.53 -13.58 -12.40
N VAL A 216 13.35 -12.30 -12.68
CA VAL A 216 13.50 -11.25 -11.67
C VAL A 216 12.37 -11.27 -10.64
N TYR A 217 11.15 -11.60 -11.06
CA TYR A 217 10.04 -11.83 -10.15
C TYR A 217 10.30 -13.05 -9.25
N VAL A 218 10.74 -14.17 -9.82
CA VAL A 218 11.06 -15.38 -9.03
C VAL A 218 12.14 -15.06 -7.99
N GLN A 219 13.16 -14.29 -8.37
CA GLN A 219 14.25 -13.91 -7.47
C GLN A 219 13.77 -13.01 -6.32
N ILE A 220 12.90 -12.02 -6.57
CA ILE A 220 12.43 -11.12 -5.49
C ILE A 220 11.55 -11.86 -4.48
N VAL A 221 10.71 -12.80 -4.94
CA VAL A 221 9.92 -13.67 -4.06
C VAL A 221 10.84 -14.50 -3.16
N ALA A 222 11.85 -15.15 -3.75
CA ALA A 222 12.82 -15.95 -3.00
C ALA A 222 13.65 -15.10 -2.02
N ASP A 223 13.99 -13.87 -2.38
CA ASP A 223 14.75 -12.97 -1.53
C ASP A 223 13.94 -12.49 -0.32
N PHE A 224 12.67 -12.09 -0.52
CA PHE A 224 11.79 -11.72 0.58
C PHE A 224 11.50 -12.89 1.50
N GLU A 225 11.26 -14.06 0.93
CA GLU A 225 11.06 -15.27 1.70
C GLU A 225 12.28 -15.60 2.57
N ARG A 226 13.49 -15.50 1.99
CA ARG A 226 14.73 -15.67 2.75
C ARG A 226 14.85 -14.64 3.89
N VAL A 227 14.58 -13.36 3.62
CA VAL A 227 14.65 -12.29 4.63
C VAL A 227 13.75 -12.57 5.85
N VAL A 228 12.48 -12.91 5.61
CA VAL A 228 11.52 -13.15 6.71
C VAL A 228 11.83 -14.48 7.41
N ARG A 229 12.18 -15.52 6.65
CA ARG A 229 12.55 -16.84 7.20
C ARG A 229 13.78 -16.75 8.09
N ASP A 230 14.84 -16.08 7.63
CA ASP A 230 16.07 -15.91 8.40
C ASP A 230 15.81 -15.12 9.69
N ALA A 231 14.98 -14.07 9.64
CA ALA A 231 14.60 -13.32 10.85
C ALA A 231 13.88 -14.22 11.87
N ARG A 232 12.89 -15.03 11.43
CA ARG A 232 12.17 -15.99 12.29
C ARG A 232 13.10 -17.04 12.90
N LEU A 233 14.00 -17.59 12.09
CA LEU A 233 14.97 -18.59 12.54
C LEU A 233 15.95 -18.00 13.55
N ASN A 234 16.44 -16.79 13.33
CA ASN A 234 17.36 -16.13 14.26
C ASN A 234 16.72 -15.89 15.63
N LEU A 235 15.49 -15.38 15.67
CA LEU A 235 14.77 -15.22 16.95
C LEU A 235 14.53 -16.59 17.63
N ALA A 236 14.17 -17.63 16.87
CA ALA A 236 13.99 -18.97 17.43
C ALA A 236 15.28 -19.54 18.05
N ARG A 237 16.45 -19.28 17.44
CA ARG A 237 17.77 -19.64 17.99
C ARG A 237 18.07 -18.87 19.28
N GLU A 238 17.81 -17.56 19.30
CA GLU A 238 17.99 -16.72 20.48
C GLU A 238 17.11 -17.16 21.65
N MET A 239 15.91 -17.67 21.37
CA MET A 239 14.98 -18.23 22.36
C MET A 239 15.29 -19.70 22.74
N GLY A 240 16.37 -20.30 22.22
CA GLY A 240 16.78 -21.67 22.56
C GLY A 240 15.84 -22.77 22.03
N LYS A 241 14.99 -22.48 21.03
CA LYS A 241 14.12 -23.49 20.40
C LYS A 241 14.96 -24.39 19.47
N THR A 242 14.72 -25.69 19.51
CA THR A 242 15.32 -26.63 18.56
C THR A 242 14.78 -26.35 17.16
N ILE A 243 15.67 -26.01 16.23
CA ILE A 243 15.33 -25.78 14.82
C ILE A 243 15.75 -27.02 14.05
N ASP A 244 14.79 -27.71 13.45
CA ASP A 244 15.10 -28.78 12.51
C ASP A 244 15.84 -28.21 11.31
N ALA A 245 16.99 -28.82 11.00
CA ALA A 245 17.84 -28.42 9.88
C ALA A 245 17.12 -28.54 8.51
N ASP A 246 16.02 -29.29 8.44
CA ASP A 246 15.19 -29.48 7.23
C ASP A 246 14.04 -28.46 7.11
N SER A 247 13.91 -27.50 8.03
CA SER A 247 12.93 -26.40 7.96
C SER A 247 13.11 -25.47 6.73
N SER A 248 14.22 -25.62 6.00
CA SER A 248 14.45 -25.03 4.68
C SER A 248 13.61 -25.65 3.55
N LYS A 249 12.96 -26.81 3.78
CA LYS A 249 12.01 -27.45 2.84
C LYS A 249 10.54 -27.21 3.17
N ALA A 250 10.23 -26.39 4.17
CA ALA A 250 8.86 -26.07 4.53
C ALA A 250 8.15 -25.29 3.42
N ASP A 251 6.81 -25.38 3.40
CA ASP A 251 5.95 -24.66 2.47
C ASP A 251 6.33 -23.17 2.36
N PRO A 252 6.07 -22.55 1.19
CA PRO A 252 6.38 -21.14 0.97
C PRO A 252 5.68 -20.27 2.00
N LEU A 253 6.45 -19.43 2.70
CA LEU A 253 5.93 -18.51 3.72
C LEU A 253 5.23 -17.30 3.11
N ILE A 254 5.67 -16.92 1.91
CA ILE A 254 5.20 -15.75 1.19
C ILE A 254 3.95 -16.09 0.38
N ILE A 255 2.95 -15.22 0.46
CA ILE A 255 1.77 -15.27 -0.39
C ILE A 255 1.78 -14.01 -1.25
N ASP A 256 2.04 -14.15 -2.56
CA ASP A 256 1.70 -13.10 -3.51
C ASP A 256 0.17 -13.08 -3.66
N LEU A 257 -0.45 -12.06 -3.09
CA LEU A 257 -1.90 -11.93 -3.05
C LEU A 257 -2.49 -11.75 -4.46
N MET A 258 -1.78 -11.07 -5.35
CA MET A 258 -2.26 -10.82 -6.71
C MET A 258 -2.03 -12.04 -7.62
N LYS A 259 -0.98 -12.82 -7.37
CA LYS A 259 -0.77 -14.11 -8.04
C LYS A 259 -1.68 -15.22 -7.50
N ARG A 260 -2.00 -15.26 -6.22
CA ARG A 260 -2.76 -16.37 -5.63
C ARG A 260 -4.27 -16.12 -5.60
N CYS A 261 -4.70 -14.94 -5.19
CA CYS A 261 -6.09 -14.69 -4.82
C CYS A 261 -6.88 -13.93 -5.89
N ASP A 262 -6.19 -13.15 -6.73
CA ASP A 262 -6.87 -12.32 -7.71
C ASP A 262 -7.64 -13.16 -8.74
N THR A 263 -8.93 -12.87 -8.84
CA THR A 263 -9.86 -13.54 -9.75
C THR A 263 -10.09 -12.77 -11.05
N THR A 264 -9.48 -11.59 -11.19
CA THR A 264 -9.69 -10.69 -12.35
C THR A 264 -8.66 -10.87 -13.46
N LYS A 265 -7.77 -11.85 -13.35
CA LYS A 265 -6.74 -12.14 -14.35
C LYS A 265 -7.35 -12.50 -15.70
N LEU A 266 -6.64 -12.11 -16.76
CA LEU A 266 -7.08 -12.32 -18.13
C LEU A 266 -6.61 -13.69 -18.64
N GLY A 267 -7.54 -14.61 -18.90
CA GLY A 267 -7.23 -15.94 -19.44
C GLY A 267 -6.46 -16.82 -18.46
N ASP A 268 -5.52 -17.62 -18.98
CA ASP A 268 -4.69 -18.55 -18.20
C ASP A 268 -3.42 -17.89 -17.61
N GLU A 269 -3.39 -16.56 -17.56
CA GLU A 269 -2.25 -15.78 -17.07
C GLU A 269 -2.04 -15.93 -15.57
N ILE A 270 -0.78 -16.03 -15.14
CA ILE A 270 -0.43 -16.16 -13.72
C ILE A 270 -0.57 -14.84 -12.98
N HIS A 271 -0.16 -13.75 -13.62
CA HIS A 271 -0.05 -12.42 -13.04
C HIS A 271 -1.04 -11.46 -13.72
N PRO A 272 -1.75 -10.62 -12.95
CA PRO A 272 -2.62 -9.61 -13.52
C PRO A 272 -1.83 -8.53 -14.27
N ILE A 273 -2.50 -7.74 -15.10
CA ILE A 273 -1.89 -6.54 -15.68
C ILE A 273 -2.08 -5.41 -14.67
N THR A 274 -0.96 -4.88 -14.17
CA THR A 274 -0.97 -3.68 -13.36
C THR A 274 -0.60 -2.48 -14.24
N ASN A 275 0.35 -2.56 -15.15
CA ASN A 275 0.64 -1.44 -16.07
C ASN A 275 0.34 -1.80 -17.54
N GLY A 276 -0.77 -1.30 -18.07
CA GLY A 276 -1.27 -1.68 -19.41
C GLY A 276 -1.08 -0.65 -20.53
N ASP A 277 -1.20 0.66 -20.26
CA ASP A 277 -1.14 1.72 -21.27
C ASP A 277 -0.15 2.85 -20.92
N GLY A 278 0.65 2.66 -19.86
CA GLY A 278 1.52 3.67 -19.27
C GLY A 278 0.76 4.70 -18.42
N HIS A 279 1.45 5.36 -17.50
CA HIS A 279 0.83 6.32 -16.58
C HIS A 279 0.66 7.70 -17.26
N SER A 280 -0.59 8.19 -17.35
CA SER A 280 -1.01 9.58 -17.64
C SER A 280 -2.34 9.68 -18.38
N SER A 281 -2.93 8.57 -18.82
CA SER A 281 -4.18 8.57 -19.59
C SER A 281 -5.39 8.27 -18.70
N LEU A 282 -6.54 8.88 -19.02
CA LEU A 282 -7.85 8.49 -18.46
C LEU A 282 -8.67 7.63 -19.43
N VAL A 283 -8.13 7.38 -20.63
CA VAL A 283 -8.80 6.66 -21.72
C VAL A 283 -7.84 5.61 -22.24
N HIS A 284 -8.29 4.35 -22.24
CA HIS A 284 -7.52 3.29 -22.87
C HIS A 284 -7.59 3.40 -24.39
N LYS A 285 -6.47 3.09 -25.05
CA LYS A 285 -6.46 2.92 -26.51
C LYS A 285 -6.95 1.54 -26.95
N MET A 286 -6.87 0.55 -26.06
CA MET A 286 -7.32 -0.82 -26.27
C MET A 286 -8.21 -1.28 -25.12
N ASP A 287 -9.10 -2.24 -25.36
CA ASP A 287 -9.94 -2.81 -24.30
C ASP A 287 -9.05 -3.36 -23.15
N PRO A 288 -9.17 -2.84 -21.91
CA PRO A 288 -8.39 -3.31 -20.78
C PRO A 288 -8.59 -4.78 -20.44
N LEU A 289 -9.73 -5.35 -20.83
CA LEU A 289 -10.08 -6.75 -20.59
C LEU A 289 -9.80 -7.64 -21.81
N SER A 290 -9.17 -7.10 -22.86
CA SER A 290 -8.79 -7.89 -24.03
C SER A 290 -7.76 -8.95 -23.67
N LEU A 291 -8.01 -10.20 -24.07
CA LEU A 291 -7.05 -11.30 -23.97
C LEU A 291 -5.77 -11.06 -24.79
N GLU A 292 -5.83 -10.18 -25.79
CA GLU A 292 -4.69 -9.81 -26.64
C GLU A 292 -3.86 -8.67 -26.03
N LYS A 293 -4.30 -8.09 -24.91
CA LYS A 293 -3.60 -6.97 -24.28
C LYS A 293 -2.27 -7.43 -23.71
N ASP A 294 -1.19 -6.96 -24.33
CA ASP A 294 0.14 -7.04 -23.75
C ASP A 294 0.30 -5.92 -22.72
N GLY A 295 0.76 -6.28 -21.52
CA GLY A 295 0.81 -5.37 -20.38
C GLY A 295 1.70 -5.97 -19.29
N LYS A 296 2.20 -5.11 -18.42
CA LYS A 296 3.17 -5.47 -17.39
C LYS A 296 2.48 -5.72 -16.05
N CYS A 297 3.12 -6.51 -15.20
CA CYS A 297 2.76 -6.61 -13.78
C CYS A 297 3.95 -6.10 -12.98
N ILE A 298 3.86 -4.86 -12.50
CA ILE A 298 4.95 -4.18 -11.77
C ILE A 298 4.59 -3.83 -10.34
N ASP A 299 3.31 -3.95 -9.99
CA ASP A 299 2.80 -3.68 -8.65
C ASP A 299 2.52 -5.00 -7.95
N TYR A 300 2.97 -5.12 -6.71
CA TYR A 300 2.86 -6.36 -5.94
C TYR A 300 2.27 -6.12 -4.56
N MET A 301 1.70 -7.19 -4.00
CA MET A 301 1.28 -7.24 -2.61
C MET A 301 1.62 -8.62 -2.04
N PHE A 302 2.72 -8.69 -1.29
CA PHE A 302 3.20 -9.91 -0.66
C PHE A 302 2.79 -9.92 0.81
N PHE A 303 2.19 -11.02 1.25
CA PHE A 303 1.76 -11.23 2.63
C PHE A 303 2.49 -12.42 3.26
N PHE A 304 3.00 -12.20 4.47
CA PHE A 304 3.57 -13.23 5.32
C PHE A 304 2.67 -13.38 6.55
N PRO A 305 1.92 -14.49 6.68
CA PRO A 305 1.09 -14.75 7.85
C PRO A 305 1.92 -14.80 9.13
N GLY A 306 1.34 -14.40 10.26
CA GLY A 306 1.97 -14.50 11.56
C GLY A 306 2.24 -15.95 11.97
N VAL A 307 3.25 -16.19 12.81
CA VAL A 307 3.61 -17.57 13.23
C VAL A 307 2.49 -18.23 14.04
N ASN A 308 1.69 -17.44 14.77
CA ASN A 308 0.53 -17.94 15.51
C ASN A 308 -0.73 -18.13 14.64
N GLU A 309 -0.68 -17.81 13.34
CA GLU A 309 -1.82 -17.93 12.41
C GLU A 309 -1.83 -19.28 11.67
N GLN A 310 -0.69 -19.99 11.65
CA GLN A 310 -0.50 -21.30 11.04
C GLN A 310 -0.87 -22.43 12.02
N ALA A 311 -2.18 -22.61 12.27
CA ALA A 311 -2.75 -23.86 12.78
C ALA A 311 -4.06 -24.17 12.03
N PRO A 312 -4.25 -25.39 11.50
CA PRO A 312 -5.34 -25.69 10.56
C PRO A 312 -6.69 -25.87 11.29
N PRO A 313 -7.82 -25.66 10.58
CA PRO A 313 -8.96 -26.52 10.78
C PRO A 313 -9.38 -27.09 9.42
N ALA A 314 -8.86 -28.27 9.06
CA ALA A 314 -9.36 -29.01 7.89
C ALA A 314 -8.96 -30.49 7.91
N SER A 315 -9.47 -31.26 8.88
CA SER A 315 -9.80 -32.68 8.68
C SER A 315 -10.53 -33.27 9.89
N ALA A 316 -11.83 -33.05 9.96
CA ALA A 316 -12.73 -33.96 10.67
C ALA A 316 -14.07 -33.95 9.94
N THR A 317 -14.13 -34.72 8.85
CA THR A 317 -15.39 -35.08 8.21
C THR A 317 -16.20 -35.92 9.22
N PRO A 318 -17.50 -35.63 9.45
CA PRO A 318 -18.32 -36.50 10.28
C PRO A 318 -18.74 -37.72 9.46
N SER A 319 -18.03 -38.82 9.62
CA SER A 319 -18.47 -40.12 9.12
C SER A 319 -19.58 -40.63 10.03
N ALA A 320 -20.81 -40.58 9.54
CA ALA A 320 -21.94 -41.27 10.13
C ALA A 320 -21.73 -42.78 10.03
N THR A 321 -21.77 -43.48 11.17
CA THR A 321 -22.08 -44.91 11.20
C THR A 321 -22.94 -45.22 12.42
N THR A 322 -24.14 -45.72 12.14
CA THR A 322 -25.15 -46.20 13.08
C THR A 322 -24.83 -47.58 13.65
N SER A 323 -25.09 -47.75 14.96
CA SER A 323 -25.54 -48.96 15.69
C SER A 323 -24.58 -50.18 15.71
N THR A 324 -24.32 -50.89 16.82
CA THR A 324 -25.24 -51.47 17.83
C THR A 324 -24.47 -51.92 19.10
N ASP A 325 -25.06 -51.66 20.26
CA ASP A 325 -25.36 -52.59 21.38
C ASP A 325 -24.30 -53.07 22.43
N SER A 326 -24.83 -53.11 23.67
CA SER A 326 -24.53 -53.89 24.89
C SER A 326 -23.30 -53.67 25.82
N THR A 327 -23.60 -53.07 26.98
CA THR A 327 -23.33 -53.50 28.40
C THR A 327 -21.93 -53.48 29.06
N ASN A 328 -21.95 -52.84 30.25
CA ASN A 328 -21.21 -53.07 31.52
C ASN A 328 -19.83 -52.42 31.75
N GLY A 329 -19.74 -51.66 32.86
CA GLY A 329 -18.70 -51.83 33.88
C GLY A 329 -17.57 -50.78 33.95
N ASP A 330 -17.62 -50.01 35.04
CA ASP A 330 -16.50 -49.58 35.89
C ASP A 330 -15.57 -48.39 35.49
N GLU A 331 -14.93 -47.90 36.55
CA GLU A 331 -14.35 -46.58 36.89
C GLU A 331 -13.05 -46.18 36.17
N GLU A 332 -12.60 -44.96 36.50
CA GLU A 332 -11.32 -44.27 36.16
C GLU A 332 -11.33 -43.61 34.76
N GLY A 333 -11.02 -42.33 34.56
CA GLY A 333 -10.12 -41.40 35.23
C GLY A 333 -9.38 -40.63 34.11
N ASP A 334 -9.22 -39.32 34.26
CA ASP A 334 -8.49 -38.40 33.36
C ASP A 334 -9.09 -38.08 31.98
N GLU A 335 -9.99 -37.09 31.95
CA GLU A 335 -10.14 -36.21 30.78
C GLU A 335 -9.20 -35.01 30.93
N ASP A 336 -8.00 -35.12 30.34
CA ASP A 336 -7.16 -33.99 29.98
C ASP A 336 -7.92 -33.14 28.94
N HIS A 337 -8.75 -32.22 29.42
CA HIS A 337 -9.25 -31.12 28.62
C HIS A 337 -8.05 -30.22 28.26
N GLU A 338 -7.38 -30.54 27.16
CA GLU A 338 -6.52 -29.61 26.44
C GLU A 338 -7.41 -28.43 26.03
N SER A 339 -7.47 -27.41 26.88
CA SER A 339 -8.17 -26.18 26.58
C SER A 339 -7.49 -25.59 25.35
N VAL A 340 -8.13 -25.70 24.19
CA VAL A 340 -7.68 -25.04 22.96
C VAL A 340 -7.70 -23.53 23.24
N VAL A 341 -6.56 -22.99 23.66
CA VAL A 341 -6.37 -21.56 23.90
C VAL A 341 -6.56 -20.90 22.55
N THR A 342 -7.73 -20.30 22.35
CA THR A 342 -8.02 -19.55 21.13
C THR A 342 -7.06 -18.36 21.09
N PRO A 343 -6.34 -18.16 19.97
CA PRO A 343 -5.36 -17.08 19.90
C PRO A 343 -6.04 -15.73 20.13
N ARG A 344 -5.37 -14.88 20.90
CA ARG A 344 -5.85 -13.54 21.28
C ARG A 344 -6.07 -12.62 20.06
N PHE A 345 -5.37 -12.92 18.97
CA PHE A 345 -5.35 -12.19 17.72
C PHE A 345 -5.14 -13.16 16.55
N ARG A 346 -5.89 -12.97 15.47
CA ARG A 346 -5.72 -13.70 14.21
C ARG A 346 -6.09 -12.82 13.03
N LEU A 347 -5.21 -12.72 12.04
CA LEU A 347 -5.48 -12.11 10.75
C LEU A 347 -5.62 -13.20 9.68
N THR A 348 -6.83 -13.40 9.17
CA THR A 348 -7.11 -14.45 8.17
C THR A 348 -7.38 -13.84 6.81
N LEU A 349 -6.60 -14.23 5.80
CA LEU A 349 -6.77 -13.76 4.42
C LEU A 349 -8.13 -14.18 3.85
N VAL A 350 -8.82 -13.24 3.20
CA VAL A 350 -10.07 -13.47 2.46
C VAL A 350 -9.76 -13.44 0.97
N GLU A 351 -9.55 -14.62 0.39
CA GLU A 351 -9.12 -14.74 -1.02
C GLU A 351 -10.11 -14.07 -1.99
N LYS A 352 -11.43 -14.29 -1.82
CA LYS A 352 -12.47 -13.71 -2.70
C LYS A 352 -12.51 -12.18 -2.70
N GLY A 353 -12.07 -11.55 -1.61
CA GLY A 353 -12.03 -10.08 -1.48
C GLY A 353 -10.68 -9.48 -1.81
N THR A 354 -9.72 -10.28 -2.27
CA THR A 354 -8.34 -9.89 -2.54
C THR A 354 -8.08 -9.96 -4.03
N THR A 355 -7.94 -8.81 -4.69
CA THR A 355 -8.02 -8.68 -6.15
C THR A 355 -7.37 -7.39 -6.63
N VAL A 356 -7.13 -7.30 -7.94
CA VAL A 356 -6.85 -6.03 -8.60
C VAL A 356 -8.18 -5.28 -8.79
N ASP A 357 -8.43 -4.29 -7.93
CA ASP A 357 -9.63 -3.46 -7.94
C ASP A 357 -9.54 -2.44 -9.09
N HIS A 358 -10.05 -2.85 -10.25
CA HIS A 358 -10.28 -1.98 -11.38
C HIS A 358 -11.45 -1.02 -11.09
N CYS A 359 -11.16 0.26 -10.93
CA CYS A 359 -12.22 1.25 -10.72
C CYS A 359 -13.11 1.36 -11.96
N THR A 360 -14.38 0.93 -11.83
CA THR A 360 -15.36 1.12 -12.91
C THR A 360 -15.92 2.55 -12.87
N VAL A 361 -16.14 3.15 -14.05
CA VAL A 361 -16.62 4.53 -14.15
C VAL A 361 -18.08 4.65 -13.72
N LYS A 362 -18.86 3.57 -13.86
CA LYS A 362 -20.28 3.53 -13.45
C LYS A 362 -20.45 3.66 -11.93
N GLU A 363 -19.58 3.01 -11.16
CA GLU A 363 -19.54 3.13 -9.69
C GLU A 363 -19.23 4.55 -9.19
N LEU A 364 -18.77 5.45 -10.07
CA LEU A 364 -18.40 6.82 -9.73
C LEU A 364 -19.48 7.85 -10.11
N THR A 365 -20.51 7.44 -10.86
CA THR A 365 -21.57 8.33 -11.36
C THR A 365 -22.88 8.26 -10.56
N GLU A 366 -23.12 7.16 -9.83
CA GLU A 366 -24.41 6.89 -9.19
C GLU A 366 -24.67 7.75 -7.94
N ASP A 367 -23.65 8.27 -7.25
CA ASP A 367 -23.80 9.09 -6.03
C ASP A 367 -23.80 10.61 -6.27
N SER A 368 -24.01 11.08 -7.51
CA SER A 368 -23.97 12.52 -7.84
C SER A 368 -25.28 13.28 -7.66
N GLU A 369 -26.29 12.68 -7.01
CA GLU A 369 -27.41 13.44 -6.44
C GLU A 369 -26.99 14.05 -5.10
N SER A 370 -26.09 15.04 -5.16
CA SER A 370 -25.89 15.94 -4.02
C SER A 370 -27.18 16.74 -3.81
N GLU A 371 -27.86 16.48 -2.70
CA GLU A 371 -28.89 17.36 -2.15
C GLU A 371 -28.28 18.76 -1.94
N ASP A 372 -28.64 19.70 -2.82
CA ASP A 372 -28.34 21.13 -2.67
C ASP A 372 -29.08 21.63 -1.41
N TYR A 373 -28.35 21.82 -0.31
CA TYR A 373 -28.78 22.72 0.77
C TYR A 373 -28.77 24.14 0.21
N SER A 374 -29.94 24.62 -0.19
CA SER A 374 -30.15 26.04 -0.50
C SER A 374 -30.61 26.75 0.77
N ASP A 375 -29.75 27.63 1.27
CA ASP A 375 -30.13 28.68 2.22
C ASP A 375 -30.89 29.75 1.44
N GLU A 376 -32.11 30.06 1.85
CA GLU A 376 -32.96 31.04 1.19
C GLU A 376 -32.34 32.44 1.31
N GLY A 377 -32.07 33.09 0.17
CA GLY A 377 -31.50 34.43 0.19
C GLY A 377 -31.22 35.03 -1.18
N ASP A 378 -32.30 35.46 -1.83
CA ASP A 378 -32.35 36.55 -2.81
C ASP A 378 -32.12 36.27 -4.30
N GLN A 379 -32.91 36.97 -5.10
CA GLN A 379 -33.38 36.57 -6.43
C GLN A 379 -32.44 36.95 -7.58
N THR A 380 -32.59 36.20 -8.68
CA THR A 380 -32.23 36.56 -10.07
C THR A 380 -30.77 36.48 -10.48
N GLN A 381 -30.31 35.26 -10.80
CA GLN A 381 -29.51 35.01 -12.01
C GLN A 381 -29.77 33.60 -12.52
N GLN A 382 -30.33 33.52 -13.72
CA GLN A 382 -30.67 32.30 -14.43
C GLN A 382 -29.37 31.62 -14.87
N HIS A 383 -28.72 30.88 -13.97
CA HIS A 383 -27.58 30.05 -14.30
C HIS A 383 -28.06 28.88 -15.15
N LEU A 384 -27.84 29.00 -16.46
CA LEU A 384 -27.70 27.87 -17.37
C LEU A 384 -26.79 26.84 -16.70
N ARG A 385 -27.38 25.78 -16.11
CA ARG A 385 -26.68 24.54 -15.76
C ARG A 385 -26.15 23.99 -17.09
N ARG A 386 -24.96 24.43 -17.52
CA ARG A 386 -24.12 23.68 -18.44
C ARG A 386 -23.91 22.35 -17.73
N ARG A 387 -24.62 21.31 -18.18
CA ARG A 387 -24.16 19.93 -18.01
C ARG A 387 -22.73 19.93 -18.53
N GLU A 388 -21.75 19.94 -17.63
CA GLU A 388 -20.38 19.64 -18.05
C GLU A 388 -20.45 18.31 -18.79
N PRO A 389 -19.88 18.22 -20.00
CA PRO A 389 -19.84 16.95 -20.70
C PRO A 389 -19.13 15.96 -19.77
N GLN A 390 -19.83 14.88 -19.40
CA GLN A 390 -19.24 13.75 -18.69
C GLN A 390 -17.95 13.41 -19.44
N LEU A 391 -16.81 13.59 -18.77
CA LEU A 391 -15.53 13.20 -19.34
C LEU A 391 -15.69 11.74 -19.78
N PRO A 392 -15.30 11.38 -21.02
CA PRO A 392 -15.42 10.02 -21.51
C PRO A 392 -14.31 9.19 -20.86
N ILE A 393 -14.41 8.98 -19.55
CA ILE A 393 -13.58 8.02 -18.82
C ILE A 393 -14.13 6.67 -19.27
N THR A 394 -13.39 5.96 -20.11
CA THR A 394 -13.84 4.68 -20.66
C THR A 394 -13.52 3.54 -19.70
N HIS A 395 -12.41 3.66 -18.97
CA HIS A 395 -11.99 2.81 -17.88
C HIS A 395 -10.78 3.48 -17.22
N LEU A 396 -10.62 3.37 -15.89
CA LEU A 396 -9.51 4.01 -15.18
C LEU A 396 -8.24 3.16 -15.28
N SER A 397 -7.61 3.16 -16.45
CA SER A 397 -6.37 2.41 -16.76
C SER A 397 -5.30 2.49 -15.70
N ASP A 398 -5.23 3.67 -15.09
CA ASP A 398 -4.24 4.05 -14.12
C ASP A 398 -4.82 4.09 -12.69
N HIS A 399 -6.03 3.55 -12.47
CA HIS A 399 -6.67 3.41 -11.15
C HIS A 399 -7.15 1.98 -10.91
N TYR A 400 -6.31 1.01 -11.26
CA TYR A 400 -6.31 -0.23 -10.52
C TYR A 400 -5.70 0.03 -9.14
N GLY A 401 -6.27 -0.59 -8.12
CA GLY A 401 -5.67 -0.68 -6.80
C GLY A 401 -5.47 -2.13 -6.45
N LEU A 402 -4.35 -2.48 -5.83
CA LEU A 402 -4.22 -3.80 -5.24
C LEU A 402 -5.04 -3.80 -3.95
N GLN A 403 -6.08 -4.61 -3.90
CA GLN A 403 -6.93 -4.76 -2.74
C GLN A 403 -6.60 -6.07 -2.02
N ALA A 404 -6.38 -5.99 -0.71
CA ALA A 404 -6.38 -7.16 0.16
C ALA A 404 -7.45 -7.04 1.24
N GLN A 405 -8.10 -8.16 1.53
CA GLN A 405 -9.09 -8.23 2.58
C GLN A 405 -8.73 -9.33 3.57
N PHE A 406 -8.84 -8.99 4.84
CA PHE A 406 -8.60 -9.90 5.95
C PHE A 406 -9.80 -9.90 6.89
N VAL A 407 -10.01 -11.02 7.55
CA VAL A 407 -10.80 -11.13 8.78
C VAL A 407 -9.83 -10.94 9.94
N LEU A 408 -10.06 -9.89 10.72
CA LEU A 408 -9.38 -9.62 11.97
C LEU A 408 -10.20 -10.18 13.12
N GLU A 409 -9.68 -11.19 13.80
CA GLU A 409 -10.28 -11.75 15.01
C GLU A 409 -9.46 -11.33 16.23
N THR A 410 -10.11 -10.77 17.25
CA THR A 410 -9.48 -10.46 18.54
C THR A 410 -10.34 -10.95 19.70
N THR A 411 -9.74 -11.22 20.86
CA THR A 411 -10.48 -11.57 22.08
C THR A 411 -10.40 -10.45 23.11
N GLY A 412 -11.56 -10.09 23.70
CA GLY A 412 -11.60 -9.27 24.92
C GLY A 412 -11.02 -7.86 24.77
N VAL A 413 -11.36 -7.14 23.70
CA VAL A 413 -11.09 -5.70 23.62
C VAL A 413 -12.16 -4.98 24.45
N GLU A 414 -11.72 -4.11 25.34
CA GLU A 414 -12.56 -3.22 26.13
C GLU A 414 -12.16 -1.78 25.82
N HIS A 415 -12.91 -0.82 26.33
CA HIS A 415 -12.49 0.58 26.38
C HIS A 415 -11.37 0.75 27.42
N PRO A 416 -10.56 1.82 27.35
CA PRO A 416 -9.58 2.13 28.38
C PRO A 416 -10.17 2.26 29.81
N ASP A 417 -11.47 2.51 29.93
CA ASP A 417 -12.20 2.61 31.20
C ASP A 417 -12.87 1.27 31.64
N GLY A 418 -12.61 0.17 30.94
CA GLY A 418 -13.12 -1.17 31.23
C GLY A 418 -14.53 -1.46 30.71
N ARG A 419 -15.15 -0.54 29.95
CA ARG A 419 -16.45 -0.82 29.31
C ARG A 419 -16.27 -1.78 28.12
N PRO A 420 -17.19 -2.74 27.89
CA PRO A 420 -17.11 -3.60 26.71
C PRO A 420 -17.37 -2.82 25.42
N VAL A 421 -16.75 -3.23 24.31
CA VAL A 421 -17.01 -2.64 22.98
C VAL A 421 -18.48 -2.85 22.58
N GLY A 422 -19.15 -1.78 22.14
CA GLY A 422 -20.53 -1.84 21.70
C GLY A 422 -20.67 -2.55 20.34
N ARG A 423 -21.85 -3.13 20.04
CA ARG A 423 -22.10 -3.83 18.75
C ARG A 423 -21.94 -2.97 17.49
N ASN A 424 -22.09 -1.65 17.61
CA ASN A 424 -22.02 -0.71 16.49
C ASN A 424 -20.71 0.10 16.48
N GLU A 425 -19.79 -0.21 17.40
CA GLU A 425 -18.53 0.50 17.52
C GLU A 425 -17.43 -0.30 16.81
N SER A 426 -16.65 0.37 15.95
CA SER A 426 -15.54 -0.31 15.28
C SER A 426 -14.31 -0.40 16.19
N LEU A 427 -13.58 -1.49 16.07
CA LEU A 427 -12.33 -1.75 16.77
C LEU A 427 -11.32 -0.62 16.54
N ALA A 428 -11.24 -0.10 15.30
CA ALA A 428 -10.41 1.06 14.99
C ALA A 428 -10.76 2.29 15.85
N SER A 429 -12.05 2.53 16.12
CA SER A 429 -12.50 3.66 16.95
C SER A 429 -12.13 3.47 18.42
N VAL A 430 -12.21 2.23 18.92
CA VAL A 430 -11.79 1.90 20.30
C VAL A 430 -10.27 2.02 20.45
N LEU A 431 -9.51 1.49 19.50
CA LEU A 431 -8.04 1.58 19.52
C LEU A 431 -7.54 3.02 19.45
N GLN A 432 -8.29 3.93 18.81
CA GLN A 432 -7.97 5.37 18.84
C GLN A 432 -7.98 5.97 20.26
N LEU A 433 -8.71 5.38 21.20
CA LEU A 433 -8.72 5.79 22.61
C LEU A 433 -7.45 5.35 23.36
N TYR A 434 -6.91 4.17 23.01
CA TYR A 434 -5.64 3.67 23.55
C TYR A 434 -4.44 4.40 22.96
N PHE A 435 -4.51 4.77 21.69
CA PHE A 435 -3.38 5.30 20.93
C PHE A 435 -3.70 6.71 20.39
N PRO A 436 -3.76 7.75 21.25
CA PRO A 436 -4.26 9.05 20.84
C PRO A 436 -3.35 9.70 19.78
N GLN A 437 -3.98 10.18 18.70
CA GLN A 437 -3.29 10.61 17.48
C GLN A 437 -2.17 11.63 17.70
N HIS A 438 -2.32 12.57 18.64
CA HIS A 438 -1.30 13.59 18.90
C HIS A 438 0.03 12.99 19.37
N ALA A 439 0.00 11.86 20.09
CA ALA A 439 1.19 11.14 20.53
C ALA A 439 1.89 10.41 19.37
N PHE A 440 1.12 10.07 18.33
CA PHE A 440 1.59 9.34 17.15
C PHE A 440 1.59 10.20 15.89
N ALA A 441 1.43 11.52 15.95
CA ALA A 441 1.42 12.35 14.75
C ALA A 441 2.83 12.42 14.13
N GLN A 442 2.93 12.33 12.80
CA GLN A 442 4.21 12.59 12.14
C GLN A 442 4.57 14.07 12.33
N GLN A 443 5.76 14.35 12.88
CA GLN A 443 6.26 15.71 13.04
C GLN A 443 7.01 16.13 11.76
N PRO A 444 6.47 17.04 10.93
CA PRO A 444 7.11 17.42 9.68
C PRO A 444 8.38 18.22 9.93
N ARG A 445 9.51 17.75 9.42
CA ARG A 445 10.77 18.50 9.44
C ARG A 445 10.73 19.62 8.38
N ARG A 446 10.31 20.83 8.77
CA ARG A 446 10.12 21.97 7.84
C ARG A 446 11.38 22.46 7.10
N LEU A 447 12.57 21.96 7.43
CA LEU A 447 13.85 22.40 6.83
C LEU A 447 13.93 22.15 5.32
N TRP A 448 13.21 21.17 4.78
CA TRP A 448 13.19 20.89 3.34
C TRP A 448 12.59 22.05 2.52
N LYS A 449 11.64 22.81 3.08
CA LYS A 449 11.02 23.95 2.38
C LYS A 449 12.06 24.99 1.99
N TRP A 450 13.05 25.21 2.85
CA TRP A 450 14.18 26.10 2.56
C TRP A 450 15.05 25.59 1.44
N LYS A 451 15.31 24.27 1.39
CA LYS A 451 16.05 23.65 0.29
C LYS A 451 15.37 23.88 -1.06
N LEU A 452 14.05 23.65 -1.13
CA LEU A 452 13.27 23.87 -2.34
C LEU A 452 13.30 25.35 -2.76
N ALA A 453 13.16 26.26 -1.79
CA ALA A 453 13.27 27.69 -2.04
C ALA A 453 14.66 28.10 -2.58
N PHE A 454 15.75 27.58 -2.01
CA PHE A 454 17.12 27.84 -2.50
C PHE A 454 17.35 27.26 -3.89
N ALA A 455 16.86 26.06 -4.17
CA ALA A 455 16.96 25.45 -5.50
C ALA A 455 16.21 26.29 -6.56
N LEU A 456 14.99 26.74 -6.25
CA LEU A 456 14.21 27.63 -7.12
C LEU A 456 14.90 28.99 -7.32
N LEU A 457 15.46 29.57 -6.26
CA LEU A 457 16.22 30.82 -6.34
C LEU A 457 17.47 30.67 -7.22
N ALA A 458 18.19 29.55 -7.12
CA ALA A 458 19.34 29.27 -7.96
C ALA A 458 18.97 29.15 -9.44
N ILE A 459 17.84 28.49 -9.76
CA ILE A 459 17.32 28.40 -11.12
C ILE A 459 16.96 29.79 -11.66
N VAL A 460 16.27 30.62 -10.87
CA VAL A 460 15.89 31.99 -11.23
C VAL A 460 17.12 32.88 -11.45
N ALA A 461 18.15 32.74 -10.61
CA ALA A 461 19.41 33.45 -10.76
C ALA A 461 20.15 33.04 -12.04
N ALA A 462 20.19 31.74 -12.35
CA ALA A 462 20.80 31.21 -13.57
C ALA A 462 20.03 31.59 -14.85
N ALA A 463 18.72 31.76 -14.78
CA ALA A 463 17.86 32.14 -15.91
C ALA A 463 17.89 33.65 -16.25
N GLY A 464 18.73 34.45 -15.60
CA GLY A 464 18.95 35.85 -15.97
C GLY A 464 17.79 36.79 -15.62
N GLY A 465 17.49 36.96 -14.33
CA GLY A 465 16.85 38.15 -13.75
C GLY A 465 15.40 38.49 -14.13
N ALA A 466 14.87 38.03 -15.25
CA ALA A 466 13.52 38.35 -15.73
C ALA A 466 12.40 37.58 -14.98
N ALA A 467 12.76 36.62 -14.13
CA ALA A 467 11.80 35.81 -13.35
C ALA A 467 11.64 36.26 -11.88
N LEU A 468 12.03 37.48 -11.53
CA LEU A 468 11.96 37.99 -10.16
C LEU A 468 10.52 38.14 -9.63
N VAL A 469 9.55 38.37 -10.52
CA VAL A 469 8.12 38.44 -10.14
C VAL A 469 7.56 37.04 -9.82
N LEU A 470 7.93 36.01 -10.57
CA LEU A 470 7.48 34.63 -10.34
C LEU A 470 8.09 34.04 -9.06
N ALA A 471 9.37 34.31 -8.82
CA ALA A 471 10.07 33.90 -7.60
C ALA A 471 9.41 34.49 -6.35
N ARG A 472 8.98 35.76 -6.39
CA ARG A 472 8.32 36.43 -5.26
C ARG A 472 6.95 35.82 -4.93
N THR A 473 6.21 35.39 -5.94
CA THR A 473 4.91 34.72 -5.77
C THR A 473 5.09 33.31 -5.21
N VAL A 474 6.07 32.54 -5.72
CA VAL A 474 6.38 31.19 -5.23
C VAL A 474 6.95 31.22 -3.81
N LEU A 475 7.81 32.19 -3.50
CA LEU A 475 8.37 32.37 -2.15
C LEU A 475 7.27 32.70 -1.12
N ASN A 476 6.28 33.51 -1.49
CA ASN A 476 5.14 33.81 -0.63
C ASN A 476 4.23 32.58 -0.39
N VAL A 477 4.07 31.71 -1.39
CA VAL A 477 3.28 30.46 -1.27
C VAL A 477 4.02 29.39 -0.46
N VAL A 478 5.35 29.36 -0.50
CA VAL A 478 6.18 28.39 0.25
C VAL A 478 6.42 28.81 1.71
N LEU A 479 6.51 30.13 1.99
CA LEU A 479 6.87 30.65 3.32
C LEU A 479 5.67 31.00 4.23
N LEU A 480 4.46 31.22 3.70
CA LEU A 480 3.26 31.46 4.52
C LEU A 480 2.33 30.22 4.51
N LYS A 481 2.37 29.46 5.62
CA LYS A 481 1.60 28.25 6.04
C LYS A 481 2.41 26.93 6.13
#